data_AF-A0A1H7K430-F1
#
_entry.id   AF-A0A1H7K430-F1
#
_cell.length_a   1.000
_cell.length_b   1.000
_cell.length_c   1.000
_cell.angle_alpha   90.00
_cell.angle_beta   90.00
_cell.angle_gamma   90.00
#
_symmetry.space_group_name_H-M   'P 1'
#
loop_
_entity.id
_entity.type
_entity.pdbx_description
1 polymer ?
#
loop_
_entity_poly.entity_id
_entity_poly.type
_entity_poly.pdbx_seq_one_letter_code
_entity_poly.pdbx_strand_id
1 'polypeptide(L)'
;MKQQRSFPAFKVSKRCENRLKGGHPWVYDNEIEVSPDGVENGSIADVLSPKGSYLGSGLVSLNSKIRVRILSDNANETFGESFFRRRIRYALDHRKTVMGDDISACRLVHGESDGLPGLTVDRYNDILSVQVLSYGMEQRKDMLYRLLTEELAADGVDLRGIMERNDVAIRELEGLGTGKGWYRADFLPTPPESPVTEICENGIIYKVDVENGQKTGFFLDQKYNRLAAAKLAKGKKVLDCFTHTGSFALNAAFGGAAHVTAVDVSQFAVDTARANAERNGLSDKMDFICADVFDLLPKLTEEKAGYDFVILDPPAFTKSRKTVNSAERGYKEINYRAMKMLPRGGYLATCSCSHFMTNEFFVKMLMSAAQDAGVRLKLVEARQQAPDHPILMNVPETDYLKFYLFQVV
;
A
#
# COMPACT_ATOMS: atom_id res chain seq x y z
N MET A 1 40.47 -15.04 -5.29
CA MET A 1 40.70 -14.10 -6.42
C MET A 1 39.54 -13.11 -6.44
N LYS A 2 39.79 -11.80 -6.48
CA LYS A 2 38.71 -10.82 -6.68
C LYS A 2 38.13 -11.03 -8.08
N GLN A 3 36.86 -11.40 -8.17
CA GLN A 3 36.16 -11.51 -9.45
C GLN A 3 36.24 -10.15 -10.15
N GLN A 4 36.74 -10.12 -11.38
CA GLN A 4 36.80 -8.88 -12.15
C GLN A 4 35.37 -8.53 -12.56
N ARG A 5 34.79 -7.52 -11.89
CA ARG A 5 33.41 -7.10 -12.12
C ARG A 5 33.34 -6.35 -13.44
N SER A 6 32.44 -6.77 -14.33
CA SER A 6 32.29 -6.25 -15.69
C SER A 6 31.21 -5.18 -15.81
N PHE A 7 30.59 -4.75 -14.71
CA PHE A 7 29.51 -3.77 -14.74
C PHE A 7 30.05 -2.35 -14.86
N PRO A 8 29.36 -1.47 -15.61
CA PRO A 8 29.65 -0.03 -15.59
C PRO A 8 29.50 0.50 -14.16
N ALA A 9 30.29 1.50 -13.78
CA ALA A 9 30.34 1.98 -12.40
C ALA A 9 30.03 3.48 -12.29
N PHE A 10 29.07 3.82 -11.43
CA PHE A 10 28.81 5.19 -11.01
C PHE A 10 29.64 5.52 -9.76
N LYS A 11 30.20 6.74 -9.69
CA LYS A 11 30.71 7.30 -8.44
C LYS A 11 29.70 8.31 -7.89
N VAL A 12 29.40 8.17 -6.60
CA VAL A 12 28.39 8.98 -5.92
C VAL A 12 29.00 9.88 -4.87
N SER A 13 28.29 10.95 -4.52
CA SER A 13 28.70 11.88 -3.48
C SER A 13 28.83 11.24 -2.10
N LYS A 14 29.57 11.91 -1.21
CA LYS A 14 29.72 11.47 0.19
C LYS A 14 28.37 11.34 0.92
N ARG A 15 27.40 12.19 0.58
CA ARG A 15 26.03 12.14 1.10
C ARG A 15 25.33 10.84 0.72
N CYS A 16 25.40 10.48 -0.57
CA CYS A 16 24.84 9.22 -1.06
C CYS A 16 25.55 8.01 -0.44
N GLU A 17 26.89 8.04 -0.36
CA GLU A 17 27.68 6.98 0.31
C GLU A 17 27.18 6.72 1.74
N ASN A 18 26.99 7.78 2.54
CA ASN A 18 26.50 7.64 3.91
C ASN A 18 25.08 7.06 3.94
N ARG A 19 24.20 7.46 3.00
CA ARG A 19 22.83 6.93 2.92
C ARG A 19 22.80 5.45 2.54
N LEU A 20 23.60 5.04 1.56
CA LEU A 20 23.73 3.63 1.15
C LEU A 20 24.33 2.76 2.26
N LYS A 21 25.32 3.28 3.00
CA LYS A 21 25.87 2.60 4.20
C LYS A 21 24.87 2.48 5.34
N GLY A 22 23.88 3.38 5.40
CA GLY A 22 22.71 3.24 6.27
C GLY A 22 21.68 2.20 5.76
N GLY A 23 21.91 1.62 4.58
CA GLY A 23 21.12 0.56 3.97
C GLY A 23 19.96 1.03 3.07
N HIS A 24 19.86 2.32 2.78
CA HIS A 24 18.87 2.82 1.81
C HIS A 24 19.23 2.35 0.38
N PRO A 25 18.29 1.83 -0.43
CA PRO A 25 18.63 1.22 -1.71
C PRO A 25 18.72 2.20 -2.88
N TRP A 26 18.28 3.45 -2.74
CA TRP A 26 18.26 4.41 -3.84
C TRP A 26 19.50 5.29 -3.95
N VAL A 27 19.98 5.44 -5.18
CA VAL A 27 20.92 6.46 -5.64
C VAL A 27 20.15 7.47 -6.48
N TYR A 28 20.16 8.74 -6.08
CA TYR A 28 19.48 9.79 -6.85
C TYR A 28 20.40 10.36 -7.93
N ASP A 29 19.81 10.82 -9.03
CA ASP A 29 20.51 11.39 -10.18
C ASP A 29 21.40 12.58 -9.82
N ASN A 30 20.90 13.46 -8.96
CA ASN A 30 21.59 14.66 -8.49
C ASN A 30 22.73 14.38 -7.48
N GLU A 31 22.98 13.13 -7.12
CA GLU A 31 24.05 12.72 -6.20
C GLU A 31 25.16 11.92 -6.88
N ILE A 32 25.13 11.82 -8.21
CA ILE A 32 26.16 11.18 -9.03
C ILE A 32 27.23 12.20 -9.39
N GLU A 33 28.49 11.86 -9.09
CA GLU A 33 29.66 12.67 -9.41
C GLU A 33 30.34 12.23 -10.70
N VAL A 34 30.34 10.91 -10.97
CA VAL A 34 30.88 10.34 -12.22
C VAL A 34 29.91 9.28 -12.72
N SER A 35 29.48 9.44 -13.98
CA SER A 35 28.70 8.45 -14.70
C SER A 35 29.60 7.67 -15.67
N PRO A 36 29.37 6.37 -15.84
CA PRO A 36 30.03 5.59 -16.88
C PRO A 36 29.47 5.95 -18.26
N ASP A 37 30.33 5.94 -19.27
CA ASP A 37 29.92 6.14 -20.67
C ASP A 37 29.14 4.92 -21.20
N GLY A 38 28.14 5.17 -22.04
CA GLY A 38 27.42 4.12 -22.76
C GLY A 38 26.57 3.17 -21.90
N VAL A 39 26.24 3.55 -20.66
CA VAL A 39 25.40 2.71 -19.80
C VAL A 39 23.97 2.58 -20.35
N GLU A 40 23.51 1.35 -20.51
CA GLU A 40 22.18 1.05 -21.02
C GLU A 40 21.11 1.16 -19.92
N ASN A 41 19.92 1.62 -20.27
CA ASN A 41 18.79 1.66 -19.34
C ASN A 41 18.37 0.24 -18.93
N GLY A 42 18.08 0.02 -17.65
CA GLY A 42 17.71 -1.29 -17.10
C GLY A 42 18.87 -2.29 -16.91
N SER A 43 20.08 -1.91 -17.32
CA SER A 43 21.30 -2.68 -17.05
C SER A 43 21.68 -2.66 -15.56
N ILE A 44 22.58 -3.57 -15.17
CA ILE A 44 23.16 -3.59 -13.83
C ILE A 44 24.42 -2.72 -13.84
N ALA A 45 24.54 -1.84 -12.85
CA ALA A 45 25.73 -1.03 -12.62
C ALA A 45 26.22 -1.15 -11.19
N ASP A 46 27.53 -0.99 -11.01
CA ASP A 46 28.18 -0.83 -9.72
C ASP A 46 28.04 0.62 -9.24
N VAL A 47 27.97 0.77 -7.92
CA VAL A 47 27.97 2.06 -7.25
C VAL A 47 29.18 2.12 -6.33
N LEU A 48 30.01 3.14 -6.52
CA LEU A 48 31.26 3.35 -5.81
C LEU A 48 31.23 4.65 -5.02
N SER A 49 31.93 4.70 -3.89
CA SER A 49 32.16 5.94 -3.14
C SER A 49 33.08 6.89 -3.92
N PRO A 50 33.23 8.15 -3.47
CA PRO A 50 34.20 9.08 -4.07
C PRO A 50 35.63 8.52 -4.07
N LYS A 51 35.97 7.71 -3.05
CA LYS A 51 37.27 7.05 -2.89
C LYS A 51 37.39 5.72 -3.64
N GLY A 52 36.36 5.31 -4.39
CA GLY A 52 36.36 4.08 -5.20
C GLY A 52 36.01 2.79 -4.44
N SER A 53 35.54 2.87 -3.19
CA SER A 53 35.06 1.68 -2.47
C SER A 53 33.69 1.24 -2.99
N TYR A 54 33.49 -0.07 -3.18
CA TYR A 54 32.20 -0.64 -3.57
C TYR A 54 31.11 -0.38 -2.52
N LEU A 55 29.92 0.03 -2.99
CA LEU A 55 28.74 0.30 -2.16
C LEU A 55 27.54 -0.57 -2.52
N GLY A 56 27.59 -1.28 -3.65
CA GLY A 56 26.53 -2.16 -4.12
C GLY A 56 26.37 -2.11 -5.62
N SER A 57 25.43 -2.92 -6.11
CA SER A 57 25.01 -2.91 -7.52
C SER A 57 23.52 -2.91 -7.63
N GLY A 58 23.04 -2.26 -8.67
CA GLY A 58 21.63 -2.02 -8.85
C GLY A 58 21.23 -1.81 -10.30
N LEU A 59 19.93 -1.72 -10.49
CA LEU A 59 19.31 -1.46 -11.79
C LEU A 59 19.36 0.02 -12.10
N VAL A 60 19.83 0.33 -13.31
CA VAL A 60 19.90 1.69 -13.83
C VAL A 60 18.54 2.10 -14.39
N SER A 61 18.08 3.30 -14.03
CA SER A 61 16.89 3.95 -14.60
C SER A 61 17.26 5.32 -15.15
N LEU A 62 17.36 5.44 -16.48
CA LEU A 62 17.91 6.66 -17.11
C LEU A 62 16.95 7.86 -17.13
N ASN A 63 15.65 7.60 -17.05
CA ASN A 63 14.61 8.63 -17.07
C ASN A 63 14.17 9.06 -15.66
N SER A 64 14.55 8.29 -14.64
CA SER A 64 14.12 8.46 -13.25
C SER A 64 15.08 9.36 -12.46
N LYS A 65 14.51 10.05 -11.46
CA LYS A 65 15.30 10.70 -10.41
C LYS A 65 16.04 9.70 -9.53
N ILE A 66 15.52 8.48 -9.41
CA ILE A 66 16.23 7.37 -8.76
C ILE A 66 17.06 6.69 -9.86
N ARG A 67 18.31 7.11 -10.02
CA ARG A 67 19.18 6.64 -11.10
C ARG A 67 19.57 5.18 -10.95
N VAL A 68 19.86 4.73 -9.73
CA VAL A 68 20.21 3.33 -9.45
C VAL A 68 19.40 2.83 -8.26
N ARG A 69 18.76 1.67 -8.42
CA ARG A 69 18.09 0.93 -7.34
C ARG A 69 18.93 -0.28 -6.97
N ILE A 70 19.63 -0.21 -5.83
CA ILE A 70 20.53 -1.26 -5.34
C ILE A 70 19.75 -2.56 -5.12
N LEU A 71 20.26 -3.65 -5.69
CA LEU A 71 19.78 -5.02 -5.53
C LEU A 71 20.57 -5.79 -4.48
N SER A 72 21.86 -5.51 -4.36
CA SER A 72 22.75 -6.16 -3.38
C SER A 72 24.02 -5.33 -3.13
N ASP A 73 24.48 -5.33 -1.88
CA ASP A 73 25.78 -4.83 -1.44
C ASP A 73 26.84 -5.95 -1.33
N ASN A 74 26.50 -7.18 -1.74
CA ASN A 74 27.44 -8.29 -1.83
C ASN A 74 28.24 -8.21 -3.14
N ALA A 75 29.56 -8.01 -3.02
CA ALA A 75 30.45 -7.88 -4.16
C ALA A 75 30.63 -9.18 -4.99
N ASN A 76 30.13 -10.32 -4.51
CA ASN A 76 30.21 -11.61 -5.21
C ASN A 76 28.85 -12.08 -5.76
N GLU A 77 27.80 -11.25 -5.66
CA GLU A 77 26.46 -11.61 -6.14
C GLU A 77 26.38 -11.61 -7.67
N THR A 78 25.58 -12.52 -8.21
CA THR A 78 25.25 -12.58 -9.64
C THR A 78 23.76 -12.34 -9.83
N PHE A 79 23.39 -11.39 -10.69
CA PHE A 79 22.00 -10.94 -10.87
C PHE A 79 21.25 -11.73 -11.96
N GLY A 80 21.34 -13.07 -11.90
CA GLY A 80 20.63 -14.00 -12.80
C GLY A 80 19.33 -14.54 -12.21
N GLU A 81 18.73 -15.53 -12.87
CA GLU A 81 17.47 -16.15 -12.44
C GLU A 81 17.50 -16.65 -10.98
N SER A 82 18.61 -17.26 -10.55
CA SER A 82 18.76 -17.77 -9.19
C SER A 82 18.70 -16.69 -8.11
N PHE A 83 19.15 -15.47 -8.42
CA PHE A 83 19.04 -14.32 -7.52
C PHE A 83 17.58 -13.89 -7.36
N PHE A 84 16.86 -13.72 -8.47
CA PHE A 84 15.46 -13.29 -8.44
C PHE A 84 14.55 -14.36 -7.83
N ARG A 85 14.80 -15.64 -8.12
CA ARG A 85 14.07 -16.76 -7.49
C ARG A 85 14.26 -16.74 -5.97
N ARG A 86 15.48 -16.52 -5.49
CA ARG A 86 15.76 -16.40 -4.05
C ARG A 86 15.02 -15.21 -3.42
N ARG A 87 14.96 -14.05 -4.08
CA ARG A 87 14.19 -12.89 -3.61
C ARG A 87 12.69 -13.18 -3.53
N ILE A 88 12.13 -13.81 -4.57
CA ILE A 88 10.73 -14.23 -4.59
C ILE A 88 10.42 -15.19 -3.44
N ARG A 89 11.25 -16.23 -3.23
CA ARG A 89 11.08 -17.17 -2.11
C ARG A 89 11.07 -16.46 -0.77
N TYR A 90 12.02 -15.56 -0.51
CA TYR A 90 12.04 -14.79 0.74
C TYR A 90 10.78 -13.95 0.93
N ALA A 91 10.26 -13.33 -0.14
CA ALA A 91 9.02 -12.56 -0.08
C ALA A 91 7.81 -13.46 0.25
N LEU A 92 7.71 -14.64 -0.39
CA LEU A 92 6.65 -15.62 -0.14
C LEU A 92 6.73 -16.22 1.27
N ASP A 93 7.91 -16.63 1.72
CA ASP A 93 8.13 -17.20 3.06
C ASP A 93 7.81 -16.20 4.17
N HIS A 94 8.11 -14.91 3.95
CA HIS A 94 7.65 -13.83 4.84
C HIS A 94 6.12 -13.82 4.94
N ARG A 95 5.39 -13.86 3.82
CA ARG A 95 3.91 -13.84 3.84
C ARG A 95 3.32 -15.08 4.47
N LYS A 96 3.88 -16.27 4.22
CA LYS A 96 3.49 -17.51 4.93
C LYS A 96 3.60 -17.35 6.44
N THR A 97 4.66 -16.70 6.91
CA THR A 97 4.89 -16.48 8.34
C THR A 97 3.94 -15.45 8.93
N VAL A 98 3.75 -14.30 8.28
CA VAL A 98 3.04 -13.15 8.88
C VAL A 98 1.54 -13.13 8.58
N MET A 99 1.08 -13.81 7.54
CA MET A 99 -0.34 -13.82 7.15
C MET A 99 -1.07 -15.08 7.64
N GLY A 100 -0.38 -16.20 7.81
CA GLY A 100 -1.04 -17.48 8.13
C GLY A 100 -2.16 -17.79 7.12
N ASP A 101 -3.37 -18.01 7.61
CA ASP A 101 -4.55 -18.33 6.78
C ASP A 101 -4.98 -17.17 5.88
N ASP A 102 -4.57 -15.92 6.17
CA ASP A 102 -4.91 -14.73 5.38
C ASP A 102 -4.11 -14.60 4.07
N ILE A 103 -3.15 -15.52 3.80
CA ILE A 103 -2.22 -15.44 2.66
C ILE A 103 -2.93 -15.50 1.29
N SER A 104 -4.13 -16.07 1.24
CA SER A 104 -4.92 -16.16 0.01
C SER A 104 -5.29 -14.78 -0.56
N ALA A 105 -5.36 -13.75 0.28
CA ALA A 105 -5.59 -12.37 -0.13
C ALA A 105 -4.56 -11.44 0.56
N CYS A 106 -3.39 -11.27 -0.05
CA CYS A 106 -2.30 -10.46 0.51
C CYS A 106 -1.37 -9.91 -0.58
N ARG A 107 -0.54 -8.95 -0.21
CA ARG A 107 0.58 -8.49 -1.02
C ARG A 107 1.73 -9.48 -0.95
N LEU A 108 2.07 -10.17 -2.04
CA LEU A 108 3.21 -11.09 -2.10
C LEU A 108 4.55 -10.38 -2.25
N VAL A 109 4.60 -9.30 -3.02
CA VAL A 109 5.81 -8.52 -3.26
C VAL A 109 5.52 -7.03 -3.10
N HIS A 110 6.34 -6.34 -2.32
CA HIS A 110 6.24 -4.93 -1.96
C HIS A 110 7.52 -4.16 -2.30
N GLY A 111 7.91 -4.19 -3.57
CA GLY A 111 8.95 -3.33 -4.12
C GLY A 111 10.31 -3.48 -3.45
N GLU A 112 10.86 -2.34 -3.04
CA GLU A 112 12.13 -2.22 -2.30
C GLU A 112 12.17 -3.11 -1.05
N SER A 113 11.04 -3.25 -0.34
CA SER A 113 10.98 -4.01 0.91
C SER A 113 11.25 -5.50 0.73
N ASP A 114 11.02 -6.03 -0.47
CA ASP A 114 11.29 -7.42 -0.82
C ASP A 114 12.54 -7.57 -1.72
N GLY A 115 13.30 -6.49 -1.91
CA GLY A 115 14.48 -6.49 -2.78
C GLY A 115 14.16 -6.66 -4.26
N LEU A 116 12.92 -6.34 -4.68
CA LEU A 116 12.42 -6.38 -6.04
C LEU A 116 11.94 -4.96 -6.44
N PRO A 117 12.88 -4.01 -6.60
CA PRO A 117 12.55 -2.58 -6.62
C PRO A 117 11.64 -2.19 -7.79
N GLY A 118 10.47 -1.64 -7.47
CA GLY A 118 9.44 -1.29 -8.45
C GLY A 118 8.53 -2.45 -8.85
N LEU A 119 8.62 -3.64 -8.26
CA LEU A 119 7.64 -4.71 -8.47
C LEU A 119 6.65 -4.76 -7.31
N THR A 120 5.36 -4.67 -7.60
CA THR A 120 4.28 -4.90 -6.64
C THR A 120 3.43 -6.07 -7.12
N VAL A 121 3.19 -7.06 -6.27
CA VAL A 121 2.37 -8.23 -6.59
C VAL A 121 1.35 -8.43 -5.49
N ASP A 122 0.08 -8.24 -5.81
CA ASP A 122 -1.04 -8.58 -4.94
C ASP A 122 -1.67 -9.89 -5.39
N ARG A 123 -1.99 -10.77 -4.44
CA ARG A 123 -2.63 -12.05 -4.69
C ARG A 123 -4.08 -11.99 -4.23
N TYR A 124 -4.98 -12.47 -5.09
CA TYR A 124 -6.38 -12.67 -4.81
C TYR A 124 -6.76 -14.11 -5.19
N ASN A 125 -6.62 -15.01 -4.22
CA ASN A 125 -6.67 -16.46 -4.35
C ASN A 125 -5.67 -17.01 -5.38
N ASP A 126 -6.12 -17.22 -6.60
CA ASP A 126 -5.39 -17.83 -7.72
C ASP A 126 -5.15 -16.83 -8.85
N ILE A 127 -5.38 -15.54 -8.62
CA ILE A 127 -5.07 -14.45 -9.54
C ILE A 127 -4.02 -13.55 -8.90
N LEU A 128 -3.00 -13.16 -9.68
CA LEU A 128 -2.07 -12.11 -9.32
C LEU A 128 -2.45 -10.80 -10.02
N SER A 129 -2.54 -9.70 -9.28
CA SER A 129 -2.56 -8.35 -9.84
C SER A 129 -1.18 -7.72 -9.64
N VAL A 130 -0.54 -7.32 -10.73
CA VAL A 130 0.88 -6.96 -10.73
C VAL A 130 1.09 -5.55 -11.27
N GLN A 131 1.96 -4.79 -10.62
CA GLN A 131 2.49 -3.54 -11.15
C GLN A 131 4.01 -3.64 -11.27
N VAL A 132 4.52 -3.29 -12.43
CA VAL A 132 5.95 -3.12 -12.68
C VAL A 132 6.20 -1.63 -12.87
N LEU A 133 7.02 -1.03 -12.03
CA LEU A 133 7.14 0.42 -11.88
C LEU A 133 8.58 0.90 -12.04
N SER A 134 9.51 0.02 -12.42
CA SER A 134 10.89 0.38 -12.73
C SER A 134 11.31 -0.24 -14.05
N TYR A 135 12.10 0.50 -14.84
CA TYR A 135 12.50 0.07 -16.18
C TYR A 135 13.28 -1.25 -16.14
N GLY A 136 14.19 -1.41 -15.18
CA GLY A 136 14.96 -2.64 -15.00
C GLY A 136 14.11 -3.87 -14.62
N MET A 137 13.02 -3.70 -13.88
CA MET A 137 12.08 -4.79 -13.61
C MET A 137 11.21 -5.11 -14.83
N GLU A 138 10.80 -4.11 -15.62
CA GLU A 138 10.02 -4.32 -16.86
C GLU A 138 10.76 -5.27 -17.82
N GLN A 139 12.06 -5.05 -18.02
CA GLN A 139 12.89 -5.93 -18.88
C GLN A 139 12.98 -7.38 -18.38
N ARG A 140 12.64 -7.64 -17.13
CA ARG A 140 12.75 -8.95 -16.48
C ARG A 140 11.40 -9.56 -16.13
N LYS A 141 10.29 -8.92 -16.49
CA LYS A 141 8.95 -9.31 -16.02
C LYS A 141 8.57 -10.73 -16.41
N ASP A 142 8.88 -11.17 -17.62
CA ASP A 142 8.53 -12.51 -18.10
C ASP A 142 9.20 -13.60 -17.25
N MET A 143 10.49 -13.40 -16.91
CA MET A 143 11.23 -14.27 -15.99
C MET A 143 10.59 -14.22 -14.59
N LEU A 144 10.33 -13.03 -14.06
CA LEU A 144 9.76 -12.85 -12.72
C LEU A 144 8.38 -13.48 -12.58
N TYR A 145 7.51 -13.35 -13.59
CA TYR A 145 6.18 -13.92 -13.60
C TYR A 145 6.22 -15.44 -13.69
N ARG A 146 7.11 -16.01 -14.51
CA ARG A 146 7.34 -17.44 -14.54
C ARG A 146 7.81 -17.95 -13.18
N LEU A 147 8.81 -17.29 -12.57
CA LEU A 147 9.31 -17.65 -11.25
C LEU A 147 8.21 -17.60 -10.18
N LEU A 148 7.41 -16.53 -10.14
CA LEU A 148 6.28 -16.43 -9.22
C LEU A 148 5.28 -17.57 -9.41
N THR A 149 4.95 -17.91 -10.66
CA THR A 149 4.04 -19.00 -10.99
C THR A 149 4.58 -20.36 -10.51
N GLU A 150 5.86 -20.65 -10.78
CA GLU A 150 6.50 -21.89 -10.36
C GLU A 150 6.60 -22.03 -8.83
N GLU A 151 6.96 -20.97 -8.13
CA GLU A 151 7.08 -21.00 -6.66
C GLU A 151 5.70 -21.11 -5.98
N LEU A 152 4.67 -20.47 -6.52
CA LEU A 152 3.29 -20.61 -6.03
C LEU A 152 2.73 -22.01 -6.33
N ALA A 153 3.01 -22.58 -7.51
CA ALA A 153 2.62 -23.95 -7.82
C ALA A 153 3.29 -24.96 -6.90
N ALA A 154 4.56 -24.75 -6.53
CA ALA A 154 5.26 -25.56 -5.54
C ALA A 154 4.61 -25.50 -4.14
N ASP A 155 3.91 -24.41 -3.82
CA ASP A 155 3.09 -24.22 -2.62
C ASP A 155 1.64 -24.70 -2.79
N GLY A 156 1.31 -25.39 -3.88
CA GLY A 156 -0.03 -25.92 -4.16
C GLY A 156 -1.03 -24.88 -4.66
N VAL A 157 -0.55 -23.78 -5.24
CA VAL A 157 -1.38 -22.69 -5.78
C VAL A 157 -1.26 -22.66 -7.30
N ASP A 158 -2.27 -23.20 -7.98
CA ASP A 158 -2.37 -23.11 -9.43
C ASP A 158 -2.98 -21.76 -9.83
N LEU A 159 -2.18 -20.92 -10.52
CA LEU A 159 -2.65 -19.60 -10.96
C LEU A 159 -3.61 -19.71 -12.15
N ARG A 160 -4.75 -19.04 -12.06
CA ARG A 160 -5.66 -18.81 -13.20
C ARG A 160 -5.24 -17.65 -14.09
N GLY A 161 -4.45 -16.70 -13.58
CA GLY A 161 -3.97 -15.61 -14.41
C GLY A 161 -3.18 -14.54 -13.67
N ILE A 162 -2.51 -13.71 -14.46
CA ILE A 162 -1.78 -12.52 -14.02
C ILE A 162 -2.38 -11.31 -14.73
N MET A 163 -2.97 -10.39 -13.96
CA MET A 163 -3.48 -9.10 -14.43
C MET A 163 -2.41 -8.03 -14.24
N GLU A 164 -1.92 -7.44 -15.33
CA GLU A 164 -1.04 -6.27 -15.25
C GLU A 164 -1.89 -5.01 -14.99
N ARG A 165 -1.55 -4.29 -13.92
CA ARG A 165 -2.13 -3.00 -13.53
C ARG A 165 -1.09 -1.89 -13.63
N ASN A 166 -0.49 -1.81 -14.82
CA ASN A 166 0.50 -0.80 -15.20
C ASN A 166 -0.16 0.53 -15.65
N ASP A 167 -1.43 0.75 -15.30
CA ASP A 167 -2.24 1.94 -15.57
C ASP A 167 -2.00 3.06 -14.54
N VAL A 168 -0.75 3.25 -14.13
CA VAL A 168 -0.34 4.26 -13.14
C VAL A 168 0.64 5.28 -13.71
N ALA A 169 0.37 6.56 -13.46
CA ALA A 169 1.16 7.69 -13.98
C ALA A 169 2.64 7.67 -13.57
N ILE A 170 3.00 6.97 -12.48
CA ILE A 170 4.40 6.91 -12.03
C ILE A 170 5.32 6.19 -13.04
N ARG A 171 4.78 5.34 -13.93
CA ARG A 171 5.56 4.68 -14.99
C ARG A 171 6.16 5.67 -15.98
N GLU A 172 5.51 6.81 -16.20
CA GLU A 172 6.03 7.87 -17.07
C GLU A 172 7.34 8.45 -16.53
N LEU A 173 7.53 8.46 -15.20
CA LEU A 173 8.79 8.90 -14.58
C LEU A 173 9.96 7.95 -14.84
N GLU A 174 9.68 6.73 -15.31
CA GLU A 174 10.69 5.74 -15.72
C GLU A 174 10.77 5.63 -17.25
N GLY A 175 10.03 6.46 -18.00
CA GLY A 175 9.95 6.39 -19.45
C GLY A 175 9.18 5.18 -19.98
N LEU A 176 8.34 4.56 -19.14
CA LEU A 176 7.54 3.39 -19.50
C LEU A 176 6.13 3.79 -19.96
N GLY A 177 5.60 3.06 -20.94
CA GLY A 177 4.19 3.17 -21.33
C GLY A 177 3.27 2.64 -20.23
N THR A 178 2.05 3.19 -20.17
CA THR A 178 0.99 2.74 -19.26
C THR A 178 0.03 1.79 -19.96
N GLY A 179 -0.62 0.92 -19.19
CA GLY A 179 -1.59 -0.03 -19.73
C GLY A 179 -2.04 -1.04 -18.69
N LYS A 180 -3.12 -1.76 -18.99
CA LYS A 180 -3.59 -2.87 -18.16
C LYS A 180 -4.11 -4.01 -19.03
N GLY A 181 -4.12 -5.21 -18.47
CA GLY A 181 -4.68 -6.38 -19.13
C GLY A 181 -4.06 -7.69 -18.66
N TRP A 182 -4.68 -8.79 -19.09
CA TRP A 182 -4.18 -10.13 -18.81
C TRP A 182 -2.84 -10.37 -19.50
N TYR A 183 -1.83 -10.74 -18.72
CA TYR A 183 -0.55 -11.22 -19.25
C TYR A 183 -0.75 -12.63 -19.83
N ARG A 184 -0.22 -12.85 -21.04
CA ARG A 184 -0.33 -14.13 -21.77
C ARG A 184 1.05 -14.71 -21.98
N ALA A 185 1.23 -15.96 -21.55
CA ALA A 185 2.44 -16.74 -21.79
C ALA A 185 2.13 -18.23 -21.71
N ASP A 186 2.99 -19.06 -22.29
CA ASP A 186 2.79 -20.52 -22.38
C ASP A 186 2.78 -21.24 -21.03
N PHE A 187 3.33 -20.63 -19.98
CA PHE A 187 3.35 -21.16 -18.62
C PHE A 187 2.09 -20.79 -17.80
N LEU A 188 1.13 -20.08 -18.40
CA LEU A 188 -0.15 -19.71 -17.78
C LEU A 188 -1.31 -20.33 -18.56
N PRO A 189 -2.43 -20.65 -17.88
CA PRO A 189 -3.64 -21.05 -18.58
C PRO A 189 -4.26 -19.87 -19.36
N THR A 190 -5.31 -20.16 -20.12
CA THR A 190 -6.13 -19.10 -20.71
C THR A 190 -6.75 -18.25 -19.58
N PRO A 191 -6.60 -16.91 -19.60
CA PRO A 191 -7.12 -16.06 -18.55
C PRO A 191 -8.65 -16.19 -18.39
N PRO A 192 -9.19 -15.94 -17.18
CA PRO A 192 -10.63 -15.95 -16.95
C PRO A 192 -11.36 -14.92 -17.81
N GLU A 193 -12.61 -15.23 -18.19
CA GLU A 193 -13.47 -14.29 -18.94
C GLU A 193 -13.82 -13.05 -18.12
N SER A 194 -13.97 -13.20 -16.80
CA SER A 194 -14.27 -12.10 -15.88
C SER A 194 -13.02 -11.65 -15.12
N PRO A 195 -12.77 -10.34 -15.00
CA PRO A 195 -11.74 -9.79 -14.12
C PRO A 195 -12.15 -9.77 -12.65
N VAL A 196 -13.33 -10.29 -12.31
CA VAL A 196 -13.84 -10.30 -10.94
C VAL A 196 -13.54 -11.64 -10.29
N THR A 197 -12.90 -11.59 -9.13
CA THR A 197 -12.68 -12.74 -8.25
C THR A 197 -13.30 -12.47 -6.88
N GLU A 198 -13.49 -13.53 -6.10
CA GLU A 198 -14.00 -13.43 -4.74
C GLU A 198 -12.87 -13.65 -3.74
N ILE A 199 -12.81 -12.87 -2.67
CA ILE A 199 -11.89 -13.08 -1.55
C ILE A 199 -12.63 -13.12 -0.24
N CYS A 200 -12.06 -13.80 0.76
CA CYS A 200 -12.48 -13.70 2.14
C CYS A 200 -11.42 -12.93 2.93
N GLU A 201 -11.82 -11.86 3.60
CA GLU A 201 -10.97 -11.13 4.54
C GLU A 201 -11.72 -10.92 5.85
N ASN A 202 -11.11 -11.31 6.97
CA ASN A 202 -11.71 -11.21 8.31
C ASN A 202 -13.11 -11.88 8.41
N GLY A 203 -13.34 -12.94 7.62
CA GLY A 203 -14.63 -13.63 7.55
C GLY A 203 -15.67 -12.96 6.63
N ILE A 204 -15.30 -11.90 5.91
CA ILE A 204 -16.18 -11.15 5.02
C ILE A 204 -15.81 -11.42 3.56
N ILE A 205 -16.83 -11.68 2.75
CA ILE A 205 -16.70 -12.04 1.35
C ILE A 205 -16.81 -10.80 0.47
N TYR A 206 -15.76 -10.53 -0.32
CA TYR A 206 -15.68 -9.40 -1.24
C TYR A 206 -15.53 -9.88 -2.68
N LYS A 207 -16.19 -9.20 -3.61
CA LYS A 207 -15.86 -9.29 -5.03
C LYS A 207 -14.81 -8.22 -5.36
N VAL A 208 -13.69 -8.66 -5.91
CA VAL A 208 -12.56 -7.83 -6.30
C VAL A 208 -12.46 -7.84 -7.81
N ASP A 209 -12.68 -6.69 -8.43
CA ASP A 209 -12.36 -6.47 -9.85
C ASP A 209 -10.88 -6.13 -9.97
N VAL A 210 -10.06 -7.08 -10.43
CA VAL A 210 -8.61 -6.88 -10.53
C VAL A 210 -8.24 -5.94 -11.69
N GLU A 211 -9.14 -5.67 -12.63
CA GLU A 211 -8.89 -4.82 -13.81
C GLU A 211 -9.35 -3.37 -13.61
N ASN A 212 -10.54 -3.18 -13.05
CA ASN A 212 -11.18 -1.86 -12.94
C ASN A 212 -11.28 -1.36 -11.50
N GLY A 213 -10.98 -2.20 -10.51
CA GLY A 213 -10.91 -1.79 -9.11
C GLY A 213 -9.79 -0.78 -8.84
N GLN A 214 -9.95 0.00 -7.77
CA GLN A 214 -8.93 0.95 -7.31
C GLN A 214 -7.63 0.24 -6.90
N LYS A 215 -6.50 0.93 -7.03
CA LYS A 215 -5.15 0.36 -6.88
C LYS A 215 -4.98 -0.88 -7.80
N THR A 216 -4.85 -2.05 -7.22
CA THR A 216 -4.71 -3.38 -7.86
C THR A 216 -5.98 -4.22 -7.73
N GLY A 217 -7.08 -3.62 -7.25
CA GLY A 217 -8.37 -4.27 -7.02
C GLY A 217 -8.94 -3.97 -5.63
N PHE A 218 -8.14 -4.13 -4.58
CA PHE A 218 -8.57 -3.98 -3.18
C PHE A 218 -7.46 -3.41 -2.28
N PHE A 219 -7.85 -2.75 -1.19
CA PHE A 219 -6.92 -2.16 -0.21
C PHE A 219 -6.52 -3.19 0.86
N LEU A 220 -5.54 -4.03 0.52
CA LEU A 220 -5.01 -5.08 1.40
C LEU A 220 -4.24 -4.53 2.62
N ASP A 221 -3.66 -3.34 2.49
CA ASP A 221 -2.86 -2.67 3.54
C ASP A 221 -3.63 -2.35 4.83
N GLN A 222 -4.95 -2.22 4.75
CA GLN A 222 -5.83 -1.91 5.89
C GLN A 222 -6.42 -3.16 6.58
N LYS A 223 -6.10 -4.40 6.12
CA LYS A 223 -6.71 -5.66 6.59
C LYS A 223 -6.86 -5.76 8.11
N TYR A 224 -5.75 -5.60 8.83
CA TYR A 224 -5.75 -5.73 10.28
C TYR A 224 -6.20 -4.47 11.03
N ASN A 225 -6.21 -3.32 10.37
CA ASN A 225 -6.79 -2.10 10.93
C ASN A 225 -8.32 -2.17 10.92
N ARG A 226 -8.91 -2.74 9.86
CA ARG A 226 -10.34 -3.08 9.81
C ARG A 226 -10.73 -4.03 10.94
N LEU A 227 -9.94 -5.08 11.16
CA LEU A 227 -10.16 -6.01 12.26
C LEU A 227 -10.03 -5.34 13.65
N ALA A 228 -9.04 -4.46 13.82
CA ALA A 228 -8.86 -3.72 15.07
C ALA A 228 -10.03 -2.77 15.36
N ALA A 229 -10.51 -2.04 14.35
CA ALA A 229 -11.70 -1.20 14.46
C ALA A 229 -12.96 -2.02 14.80
N ALA A 230 -13.14 -3.17 14.15
CA ALA A 230 -14.29 -4.07 14.37
C ALA A 230 -14.42 -4.51 15.84
N LYS A 231 -13.31 -4.78 16.53
CA LYS A 231 -13.31 -5.15 17.96
C LYS A 231 -13.95 -4.09 18.86
N LEU A 232 -13.86 -2.81 18.47
CA LEU A 232 -14.46 -1.71 19.21
C LEU A 232 -15.93 -1.45 18.82
N ALA A 233 -16.39 -1.98 17.70
CA ALA A 233 -17.70 -1.66 17.13
C ALA A 233 -18.88 -2.32 17.85
N LYS A 234 -18.66 -3.40 18.61
CA LYS A 234 -19.74 -4.18 19.25
C LYS A 234 -20.73 -3.29 20.02
N GLY A 235 -22.01 -3.40 19.67
CA GLY A 235 -23.13 -2.69 20.29
C GLY A 235 -23.21 -1.18 20.02
N LYS A 236 -22.35 -0.63 19.14
CA LYS A 236 -22.28 0.81 18.85
C LYS A 236 -22.99 1.19 17.57
N LYS A 237 -23.43 2.45 17.48
CA LYS A 237 -23.79 3.09 16.21
C LYS A 237 -22.53 3.67 15.57
N VAL A 238 -22.15 3.14 14.40
CA VAL A 238 -20.87 3.46 13.74
C VAL A 238 -21.11 4.33 12.51
N LEU A 239 -20.28 5.35 12.31
CA LEU A 239 -20.19 6.11 11.06
C LEU A 239 -18.85 5.81 10.39
N ASP A 240 -18.89 5.21 9.20
CA ASP A 240 -17.72 4.97 8.36
C ASP A 240 -17.68 5.99 7.22
N CYS A 241 -16.77 6.96 7.33
CA CYS A 241 -16.58 8.00 6.33
C CYS A 241 -15.45 7.63 5.37
N PHE A 242 -15.66 7.93 4.08
CA PHE A 242 -14.78 7.51 2.99
C PHE A 242 -14.75 5.97 2.87
N THR A 243 -15.94 5.36 2.96
CA THR A 243 -16.10 3.91 3.12
C THR A 243 -15.55 3.09 1.94
N HIS A 244 -15.39 3.74 0.77
CA HIS A 244 -15.09 3.08 -0.50
C HIS A 244 -16.09 1.93 -0.73
N THR A 245 -15.62 0.70 -0.91
CA THR A 245 -16.43 -0.50 -1.12
C THR A 245 -16.95 -1.12 0.19
N GLY A 246 -17.01 -0.34 1.27
CA GLY A 246 -17.62 -0.75 2.55
C GLY A 246 -16.69 -1.48 3.50
N SER A 247 -15.38 -1.52 3.26
CA SER A 247 -14.51 -2.51 3.92
C SER A 247 -14.44 -2.34 5.45
N PHE A 248 -14.32 -1.11 5.97
CA PHE A 248 -14.43 -0.83 7.41
C PHE A 248 -15.86 -1.02 7.92
N ALA A 249 -16.87 -0.48 7.22
CA ALA A 249 -18.27 -0.60 7.59
C ALA A 249 -18.74 -2.06 7.76
N LEU A 250 -18.37 -2.94 6.81
CA LEU A 250 -18.69 -4.37 6.84
C LEU A 250 -18.00 -5.07 8.01
N ASN A 251 -16.72 -4.76 8.27
CA ASN A 251 -15.99 -5.27 9.42
C ASN A 251 -16.63 -4.83 10.75
N ALA A 252 -17.07 -3.59 10.86
CA ALA A 252 -17.79 -3.09 12.03
C ALA A 252 -19.15 -3.80 12.22
N ALA A 253 -19.94 -3.96 11.14
CA ALA A 253 -21.22 -4.64 11.18
C ALA A 253 -21.08 -6.13 11.54
N PHE A 254 -20.13 -6.83 10.91
CA PHE A 254 -19.80 -8.22 11.21
C PHE A 254 -19.26 -8.40 12.63
N GLY A 255 -18.48 -7.42 13.13
CA GLY A 255 -18.00 -7.33 14.52
C GLY A 255 -19.08 -7.06 15.57
N GLY A 256 -20.35 -6.93 15.16
CA GLY A 256 -21.50 -6.81 16.05
C GLY A 256 -21.87 -5.38 16.40
N ALA A 257 -21.58 -4.40 15.54
CA ALA A 257 -22.16 -3.07 15.63
C ALA A 257 -23.70 -3.14 15.74
N ALA A 258 -24.28 -2.20 16.49
CA ALA A 258 -25.73 -2.07 16.56
C ALA A 258 -26.30 -1.58 15.23
N HIS A 259 -25.60 -0.64 14.59
CA HIS A 259 -25.91 -0.12 13.26
C HIS A 259 -24.67 0.55 12.66
N VAL A 260 -24.51 0.51 11.33
CA VAL A 260 -23.38 1.14 10.63
C VAL A 260 -23.89 2.01 9.48
N THR A 261 -23.46 3.26 9.43
CA THR A 261 -23.69 4.15 8.28
C THR A 261 -22.41 4.25 7.48
N ALA A 262 -22.42 3.76 6.24
CA ALA A 262 -21.31 3.81 5.29
C ALA A 262 -21.48 5.00 4.33
N VAL A 263 -20.49 5.89 4.28
CA VAL A 263 -20.54 7.13 3.49
C VAL A 263 -19.37 7.21 2.52
N ASP A 264 -19.68 7.45 1.25
CA ASP A 264 -18.69 7.77 0.22
C ASP A 264 -19.23 8.81 -0.76
N VAL A 265 -18.35 9.55 -1.44
CA VAL A 265 -18.75 10.53 -2.47
C VAL A 265 -19.10 9.83 -3.79
N SER A 266 -18.64 8.60 -4.00
CA SER A 266 -18.89 7.83 -5.21
C SER A 266 -20.10 6.92 -5.05
N GLN A 267 -21.17 7.17 -5.83
CA GLN A 267 -22.34 6.30 -5.88
C GLN A 267 -21.95 4.86 -6.25
N PHE A 268 -20.98 4.69 -7.15
CA PHE A 268 -20.45 3.37 -7.51
C PHE A 268 -19.85 2.62 -6.31
N ALA A 269 -19.09 3.33 -5.46
CA ALA A 269 -18.50 2.76 -4.25
C ALA A 269 -19.59 2.38 -3.23
N VAL A 270 -20.58 3.26 -3.03
CA VAL A 270 -21.76 3.03 -2.19
C VAL A 270 -22.57 1.81 -2.66
N ASP A 271 -22.82 1.68 -3.96
CA ASP A 271 -23.55 0.54 -4.52
C ASP A 271 -22.76 -0.77 -4.36
N THR A 272 -21.44 -0.69 -4.52
CA THR A 272 -20.54 -1.84 -4.28
C THR A 272 -20.54 -2.24 -2.81
N ALA A 273 -20.52 -1.26 -1.88
CA ALA A 273 -20.62 -1.51 -0.45
C ALA A 273 -21.94 -2.18 -0.07
N ARG A 274 -23.05 -1.73 -0.67
CA ARG A 274 -24.38 -2.35 -0.49
C ARG A 274 -24.41 -3.79 -1.00
N ALA A 275 -23.90 -4.05 -2.20
CA ALA A 275 -23.81 -5.40 -2.76
C ALA A 275 -22.91 -6.33 -1.92
N ASN A 276 -21.85 -5.78 -1.30
CA ASN A 276 -21.03 -6.53 -0.35
C ASN A 276 -21.80 -6.83 0.94
N ALA A 277 -22.60 -5.90 1.47
CA ALA A 277 -23.42 -6.15 2.65
C ALA A 277 -24.49 -7.22 2.41
N GLU A 278 -25.16 -7.17 1.25
CA GLU A 278 -26.13 -8.19 0.83
C GLU A 278 -25.48 -9.57 0.77
N ARG A 279 -24.30 -9.69 0.15
CA ARG A 279 -23.56 -10.95 0.07
C ARG A 279 -23.24 -11.55 1.43
N ASN A 280 -23.01 -10.70 2.42
CA ASN A 280 -22.63 -11.12 3.78
C ASN A 280 -23.83 -11.15 4.75
N GLY A 281 -25.06 -10.92 4.27
CA GLY A 281 -26.25 -10.90 5.13
C GLY A 281 -26.26 -9.77 6.16
N LEU A 282 -25.65 -8.62 5.84
CA LEU A 282 -25.47 -7.48 6.73
C LEU A 282 -26.39 -6.29 6.40
N SER A 283 -27.21 -6.38 5.35
CA SER A 283 -28.04 -5.27 4.86
C SER A 283 -28.95 -4.66 5.92
N ASP A 284 -29.53 -5.46 6.82
CA ASP A 284 -30.46 -4.98 7.85
C ASP A 284 -29.78 -4.15 8.96
N LYS A 285 -28.45 -4.10 8.99
CA LYS A 285 -27.65 -3.39 10.00
C LYS A 285 -26.88 -2.20 9.43
N MET A 286 -27.08 -1.90 8.15
CA MET A 286 -26.24 -0.95 7.42
C MET A 286 -27.05 0.03 6.57
N ASP A 287 -26.72 1.31 6.71
CA ASP A 287 -27.16 2.36 5.79
C ASP A 287 -26.02 2.78 4.86
N PHE A 288 -26.37 3.23 3.66
CA PHE A 288 -25.41 3.62 2.62
C PHE A 288 -25.77 4.99 2.09
N ILE A 289 -24.87 5.96 2.24
CA ILE A 289 -25.10 7.37 1.87
C ILE A 289 -24.05 7.80 0.85
N CYS A 290 -24.50 8.26 -0.32
CA CYS A 290 -23.66 8.94 -1.28
C CYS A 290 -23.60 10.44 -0.96
N ALA A 291 -22.51 10.90 -0.34
CA ALA A 291 -22.32 12.29 0.05
C ALA A 291 -20.84 12.66 0.18
N ASP A 292 -20.53 13.94 -0.01
CA ASP A 292 -19.24 14.48 0.39
C ASP A 292 -19.15 14.53 1.92
N VAL A 293 -18.13 13.89 2.48
CA VAL A 293 -17.88 13.85 3.93
C VAL A 293 -17.61 15.25 4.50
N PHE A 294 -16.99 16.16 3.73
CA PHE A 294 -16.76 17.54 4.16
C PHE A 294 -18.06 18.32 4.33
N ASP A 295 -19.10 17.98 3.57
CA ASP A 295 -20.42 18.59 3.69
C ASP A 295 -21.31 17.87 4.72
N LEU A 296 -21.15 16.54 4.84
CA LEU A 296 -21.97 15.71 5.72
C LEU A 296 -21.58 15.85 7.20
N LEU A 297 -20.29 15.81 7.52
CA LEU A 297 -19.84 15.84 8.92
C LEU A 297 -20.31 17.09 9.68
N PRO A 298 -20.27 18.32 9.12
CA PRO A 298 -20.83 19.50 9.78
C PRO A 298 -22.32 19.34 10.12
N LYS A 299 -23.14 18.84 9.18
CA LYS A 299 -24.57 18.62 9.39
C LYS A 299 -24.84 17.61 10.50
N LEU A 300 -24.19 16.44 10.45
CA LEU A 300 -24.34 15.40 11.48
C LEU A 300 -23.87 15.86 12.87
N THR A 301 -22.86 16.75 12.91
CA THR A 301 -22.38 17.36 14.16
C THR A 301 -23.43 18.30 14.75
N GLU A 302 -24.07 19.14 13.93
CA GLU A 302 -25.12 20.07 14.35
C GLU A 302 -26.39 19.34 14.80
N GLU A 303 -26.77 18.29 14.08
CA GLU A 303 -27.94 17.45 14.37
C GLU A 303 -27.74 16.52 15.58
N LYS A 304 -26.50 16.38 16.07
CA LYS A 304 -26.13 15.42 17.12
C LYS A 304 -26.58 14.00 16.77
N ALA A 305 -26.17 13.51 15.60
CA ALA A 305 -26.65 12.26 14.98
C ALA A 305 -26.45 10.96 15.81
N GLY A 306 -25.82 11.05 16.98
CA GLY A 306 -25.82 10.00 18.01
C GLY A 306 -24.93 8.81 17.68
N TYR A 307 -23.83 9.02 16.96
CA TYR A 307 -22.82 8.00 16.70
C TYR A 307 -21.89 7.81 17.91
N ASP A 308 -21.57 6.55 18.23
CA ASP A 308 -20.65 6.21 19.33
C ASP A 308 -19.22 5.94 18.82
N PHE A 309 -19.08 5.69 17.52
CA PHE A 309 -17.81 5.38 16.88
C PHE A 309 -17.76 5.98 15.47
N VAL A 310 -16.73 6.76 15.17
CA VAL A 310 -16.48 7.30 13.83
C VAL A 310 -15.19 6.72 13.27
N ILE A 311 -15.21 6.33 12.00
CA ILE A 311 -14.05 5.86 11.23
C ILE A 311 -13.79 6.86 10.11
N LEU A 312 -12.54 7.31 9.99
CA LEU A 312 -12.06 8.22 8.95
C LEU A 312 -10.90 7.56 8.18
N ASP A 313 -11.15 7.11 6.96
CA ASP A 313 -10.14 6.62 6.01
C ASP A 313 -10.09 7.45 4.72
N PRO A 314 -9.74 8.74 4.80
CA PRO A 314 -9.74 9.61 3.64
C PRO A 314 -8.68 9.18 2.60
N PRO A 315 -8.90 9.48 1.30
CA PRO A 315 -7.85 9.35 0.31
C PRO A 315 -6.66 10.26 0.64
N ALA A 316 -5.50 9.99 0.06
CA ALA A 316 -4.33 10.84 0.23
C ALA A 316 -4.59 12.26 -0.30
N PHE A 317 -4.86 13.21 0.61
CA PHE A 317 -5.04 14.64 0.28
C PHE A 317 -3.77 15.33 -0.28
N THR A 318 -2.62 14.66 -0.22
CA THR A 318 -1.38 15.15 -0.84
C THR A 318 -0.58 14.01 -1.46
N LYS A 319 -0.05 14.29 -2.66
CA LYS A 319 0.92 13.46 -3.39
C LYS A 319 2.30 14.13 -3.48
N SER A 320 2.53 15.21 -2.74
CA SER A 320 3.83 15.91 -2.76
C SER A 320 4.17 16.57 -1.43
N ARG A 321 5.47 16.78 -1.19
CA ARG A 321 5.95 17.56 -0.02
C ARG A 321 5.48 19.02 -0.07
N LYS A 322 5.29 19.61 -1.26
CA LYS A 322 4.87 21.02 -1.42
C LYS A 322 3.44 21.26 -0.92
N THR A 323 2.56 20.28 -1.03
CA THR A 323 1.12 20.38 -0.75
C THR A 323 0.73 19.84 0.63
N VAL A 324 1.68 19.32 1.42
CA VAL A 324 1.40 18.64 2.69
C VAL A 324 0.73 19.55 3.73
N ASN A 325 1.17 20.81 3.85
CA ASN A 325 0.59 21.77 4.81
C ASN A 325 -0.86 22.14 4.45
N SER A 326 -1.22 22.12 3.16
CA SER A 326 -2.61 22.34 2.75
C SER A 326 -3.47 21.11 3.03
N ALA A 327 -2.92 19.91 2.80
CA ALA A 327 -3.60 18.65 3.12
C ALA A 327 -3.87 18.51 4.62
N GLU A 328 -2.94 18.96 5.48
CA GLU A 328 -3.12 18.98 6.94
C GLU A 328 -4.43 19.65 7.35
N ARG A 329 -4.82 20.76 6.70
CA ARG A 329 -6.07 21.47 7.00
C ARG A 329 -7.29 20.59 6.76
N GLY A 330 -7.31 19.85 5.66
CA GLY A 330 -8.38 18.90 5.35
C GLY A 330 -8.46 17.76 6.36
N TYR A 331 -7.31 17.18 6.73
CA TYR A 331 -7.26 16.16 7.78
C TYR A 331 -7.73 16.69 9.13
N LYS A 332 -7.30 17.91 9.50
CA LYS A 332 -7.70 18.57 10.74
C LYS A 332 -9.20 18.78 10.79
N GLU A 333 -9.81 19.25 9.71
CA GLU A 333 -11.24 19.54 9.66
C GLU A 333 -12.08 18.28 9.90
N ILE A 334 -11.83 17.18 9.18
CA ILE A 334 -12.61 15.95 9.34
C ILE A 334 -12.44 15.33 10.73
N ASN A 335 -11.22 15.38 11.29
CA ASN A 335 -10.95 14.88 12.63
C ASN A 335 -11.60 15.75 13.71
N TYR A 336 -11.52 17.06 13.57
CA TYR A 336 -12.18 18.02 14.47
C TYR A 336 -13.70 17.79 14.50
N ARG A 337 -14.36 17.63 13.35
CA ARG A 337 -15.80 17.39 13.29
C ARG A 337 -16.19 16.05 13.90
N ALA A 338 -15.46 14.98 13.59
CA ALA A 338 -15.69 13.67 14.20
C ALA A 338 -15.55 13.73 15.72
N MET A 339 -14.47 14.33 16.24
CA MET A 339 -14.24 14.50 17.68
C MET A 339 -15.33 15.34 18.36
N LYS A 340 -15.83 16.38 17.69
CA LYS A 340 -16.87 17.26 18.21
C LYS A 340 -18.26 16.61 18.22
N MET A 341 -18.53 15.71 17.27
CA MET A 341 -19.77 14.95 17.19
C MET A 341 -19.83 13.81 18.21
N LEU A 342 -18.69 13.15 18.47
CA LEU A 342 -18.62 12.01 19.37
C LEU A 342 -18.92 12.40 20.84
N PRO A 343 -19.72 11.59 21.57
CA PRO A 343 -19.90 11.78 23.00
C PRO A 343 -18.62 11.45 23.76
N ARG A 344 -18.51 11.90 25.02
CA ARG A 344 -17.46 11.42 25.93
C ARG A 344 -17.60 9.90 26.11
N GLY A 345 -16.48 9.19 26.00
CA GLY A 345 -16.43 7.74 25.97
C GLY A 345 -16.60 7.14 24.58
N GLY A 346 -16.99 7.93 23.57
CA GLY A 346 -17.04 7.53 22.16
C GLY A 346 -15.66 7.27 21.58
N TYR A 347 -15.62 6.64 20.41
CA TYR A 347 -14.38 6.18 19.77
C TYR A 347 -14.15 6.85 18.43
N LEU A 348 -12.88 7.01 18.08
CA LEU A 348 -12.43 7.52 16.79
C LEU A 348 -11.37 6.59 16.21
N ALA A 349 -11.59 6.13 14.98
CA ALA A 349 -10.56 5.54 14.14
C ALA A 349 -10.21 6.55 13.04
N THR A 350 -8.93 6.84 12.85
CA THR A 350 -8.50 7.85 11.87
C THR A 350 -7.16 7.47 11.27
N CYS A 351 -7.01 7.72 9.97
CA CYS A 351 -5.79 7.35 9.27
C CYS A 351 -5.38 8.30 8.15
N SER A 352 -4.14 8.08 7.71
CA SER A 352 -3.56 8.75 6.55
C SER A 352 -2.65 7.77 5.81
N CYS A 353 -2.87 7.63 4.49
CA CYS A 353 -2.06 6.81 3.59
C CYS A 353 -0.98 7.60 2.83
N SER A 354 -0.75 8.88 3.16
CA SER A 354 0.25 9.71 2.48
C SER A 354 1.61 9.64 3.18
N HIS A 355 2.66 9.15 2.51
CA HIS A 355 4.02 9.14 3.07
C HIS A 355 4.56 10.56 3.39
N PHE A 356 4.03 11.61 2.73
CA PHE A 356 4.41 13.00 3.04
C PHE A 356 3.80 13.49 4.35
N MET A 357 2.67 12.91 4.77
CA MET A 357 2.10 13.10 6.10
C MET A 357 2.83 12.15 7.06
N THR A 358 3.99 12.59 7.58
CA THR A 358 4.77 11.77 8.51
C THR A 358 3.96 11.48 9.78
N ASN A 359 4.35 10.43 10.50
CA ASN A 359 3.66 10.08 11.74
C ASN A 359 3.66 11.23 12.76
N GLU A 360 4.80 11.89 12.94
CA GLU A 360 4.92 13.07 13.81
C GLU A 360 3.95 14.19 13.38
N PHE A 361 3.85 14.45 12.07
CA PHE A 361 2.98 15.50 11.57
C PHE A 361 1.50 15.16 11.75
N PHE A 362 1.13 13.90 11.53
CA PHE A 362 -0.22 13.40 11.74
C PHE A 362 -0.64 13.49 13.21
N VAL A 363 0.21 13.07 14.14
CA VAL A 363 -0.06 13.17 15.59
C VAL A 363 -0.20 14.62 16.03
N LYS A 364 0.65 15.53 15.54
CA LYS A 364 0.53 16.96 15.83
C LYS A 364 -0.80 17.53 15.35
N MET A 365 -1.25 17.14 14.15
CA MET A 365 -2.56 17.52 13.61
C MET A 365 -3.70 17.00 14.49
N LEU A 366 -3.65 15.73 14.93
CA LEU A 366 -4.67 15.13 15.81
C LEU A 366 -4.77 15.86 17.15
N MET A 367 -3.63 16.21 17.75
CA MET A 367 -3.60 16.99 18.99
C MET A 367 -4.23 18.37 18.81
N SER A 368 -3.96 19.03 17.66
CA SER A 368 -4.56 20.33 17.34
C SER A 368 -6.07 20.22 17.11
N ALA A 369 -6.54 19.18 16.41
CA ALA A 369 -7.98 18.93 16.21
C ALA A 369 -8.70 18.67 17.55
N ALA A 370 -8.08 17.90 18.45
CA ALA A 370 -8.64 17.60 19.77
C ALA A 370 -8.74 18.85 20.66
N GLN A 371 -7.71 19.71 20.62
CA GLN A 371 -7.72 20.99 21.33
C GLN A 371 -8.88 21.88 20.86
N ASP A 372 -9.08 22.01 19.55
CA ASP A 372 -10.16 22.82 18.98
C ASP A 372 -11.54 22.22 19.28
N ALA A 373 -11.64 20.89 19.32
CA ALA A 373 -12.86 20.17 19.71
C ALA A 373 -13.15 20.23 21.23
N GLY A 374 -12.18 20.65 22.05
CA GLY A 374 -12.33 20.73 23.51
C GLY A 374 -12.35 19.36 24.20
N VAL A 375 -11.66 18.36 23.62
CA VAL A 375 -11.63 16.97 24.12
C VAL A 375 -10.20 16.49 24.34
N ARG A 376 -10.03 15.40 25.10
CA ARG A 376 -8.76 14.67 25.17
C ARG A 376 -8.89 13.36 24.40
N LEU A 377 -7.77 12.92 23.84
CA LEU A 377 -7.67 11.63 23.16
C LEU A 377 -6.92 10.65 24.07
N LYS A 378 -7.57 9.54 24.44
CA LYS A 378 -6.91 8.40 25.06
C LYS A 378 -6.57 7.39 23.97
N LEU A 379 -5.28 7.17 23.73
CA LEU A 379 -4.80 6.20 22.74
C LEU A 379 -5.22 4.79 23.16
N VAL A 380 -5.90 4.09 22.24
CA VAL A 380 -6.24 2.68 22.35
C VAL A 380 -5.17 1.87 21.61
N GLU A 381 -4.96 2.17 20.33
CA GLU A 381 -3.93 1.55 19.50
C GLU A 381 -3.36 2.56 18.48
N ALA A 382 -2.07 2.44 18.18
CA ALA A 382 -1.43 3.06 17.03
C ALA A 382 -0.91 1.93 16.14
N ARG A 383 -1.33 1.92 14.87
CA ARG A 383 -1.06 0.86 13.91
C ARG A 383 -0.53 1.43 12.60
N GLN A 384 -0.01 0.55 11.76
CA GLN A 384 0.55 0.83 10.45
C GLN A 384 -0.16 -0.03 9.38
N GLN A 385 0.36 -0.02 8.16
CA GLN A 385 0.01 -0.98 7.12
C GLN A 385 0.20 -2.44 7.57
N ALA A 386 -0.56 -3.35 6.98
CA ALA A 386 -0.49 -4.78 7.23
C ALA A 386 0.94 -5.36 6.96
N PRO A 387 1.34 -6.46 7.63
CA PRO A 387 2.71 -6.98 7.58
C PRO A 387 3.12 -7.58 6.22
N ASP A 388 2.17 -7.82 5.31
CA ASP A 388 2.42 -8.10 3.88
C ASP A 388 2.84 -6.86 3.08
N HIS A 389 2.81 -5.67 3.70
CA HIS A 389 3.35 -4.41 3.21
C HIS A 389 4.57 -3.98 4.06
N PRO A 390 5.64 -4.79 4.11
CA PRO A 390 6.72 -4.62 5.09
C PRO A 390 7.37 -3.23 5.00
N ILE A 391 7.55 -2.61 6.16
CA ILE A 391 8.28 -1.35 6.32
C ILE A 391 9.75 -1.68 6.51
N LEU A 392 10.61 -1.14 5.65
CA LEU A 392 12.04 -1.15 5.85
C LEU A 392 12.45 0.04 6.72
N MET A 393 12.98 -0.25 7.91
CA MET A 393 13.36 0.78 8.89
C MET A 393 14.40 1.79 8.36
N ASN A 394 15.21 1.37 7.40
CA ASN A 394 16.22 2.20 6.73
C ASN A 394 15.72 2.84 5.42
N VAL A 395 14.46 2.63 5.05
CA VAL A 395 13.79 3.25 3.90
C VAL A 395 12.46 3.85 4.37
N PRO A 396 12.50 5.04 5.01
CA PRO A 396 11.31 5.65 5.60
C PRO A 396 10.13 5.85 4.63
N GLU A 397 10.41 5.94 3.33
CA GLU A 397 9.41 6.03 2.25
C GLU A 397 8.48 4.81 2.18
N THR A 398 8.89 3.67 2.76
CA THR A 398 8.05 2.47 2.85
C THR A 398 7.01 2.56 3.95
N ASP A 399 7.18 3.42 4.96
CA ASP A 399 6.17 3.72 6.00
C ASP A 399 5.22 4.81 5.52
N TYR A 400 4.06 4.40 4.97
CA TYR A 400 3.12 5.35 4.36
C TYR A 400 1.77 5.41 5.06
N LEU A 401 1.38 4.37 5.80
CA LEU A 401 0.06 4.27 6.44
C LEU A 401 0.17 4.48 7.95
N LYS A 402 -0.56 5.48 8.46
CA LYS A 402 -0.74 5.70 9.90
C LYS A 402 -2.19 5.46 10.25
N PHE A 403 -2.47 4.66 11.27
CA PHE A 403 -3.82 4.38 11.74
C PHE A 403 -3.87 4.49 13.27
N TYR A 404 -4.81 5.28 13.77
CA TYR A 404 -4.95 5.53 15.20
C TYR A 404 -6.36 5.25 15.67
N LEU A 405 -6.47 4.53 16.79
CA LEU A 405 -7.70 4.31 17.54
C LEU A 405 -7.64 5.10 18.85
N PHE A 406 -8.63 5.95 19.07
CA PHE A 406 -8.78 6.74 20.30
C PHE A 406 -10.14 6.53 20.96
N GLN A 407 -10.16 6.68 22.27
CA GLN A 407 -11.37 7.04 23.01
C GLN A 407 -11.35 8.55 23.28
N VAL A 408 -12.48 9.22 23.05
CA VAL A 408 -12.69 10.64 23.35
C VAL A 408 -13.03 10.81 24.84
N VAL A 409 -12.31 11.69 25.57
CA VAL A 409 -12.41 11.86 27.04
C VAL A 409 -12.64 13.30 27.47
#